data_AF-A0A1M5QH21-F1
#
_entry.id   AF-A0A1M5QH21-F1
#
_cell.length_a   1.000
_cell.length_b   1.000
_cell.length_c   1.000
_cell.angle_alpha   90.00
_cell.angle_beta   90.00
_cell.angle_gamma   90.00
#
_symmetry.space_group_name_H-M   'P 1'
#
loop_
_entity.id
_entity.type
_entity.pdbx_description
1 polymer ?
#
loop_
_entity_poly.entity_id
_entity_poly.type
_entity_poly.pdbx_seq_one_letter_code
_entity_poly.pdbx_strand_id
1 'polypeptide(L)'
;MKNTFFLLLLLGIFFSANAQQKPVFQKLRYEDDFTYLKADSTKTSYEKIKYIPLGKNDKYYASIGGEARLQYTYTVNNKWGDESDDDGYLLSRYLLHANVQLGAFRTFFQLQSSLANGKTDPSPVDENQLDIHQAFLDIDFIRKENEQLTLRSGRQEMSYGSQRLVAVREGANSRLAFDGLKLFYKKNNWQSDAFFTHPIANKQGTFNDSFNENAKFWGSYTVIHKVPFIQNIDLYYLGLWKSRAVFDDAVGTENRQSIGTRIWKNKGNWKYDFEGVYQFGNINQKTISAWTISSFACYTFENIKYTPEIGLKTEIISGDKNSGDGYLQTFNPLYPRGAYFGLVALIGPSNLVDVHPSINFSLSEKWGLGIDYDIFWRQTISDGIYAPNMQLLYSGKDTTERFIGSQLISNLNYDLNNHLGFTLETGWFNAGSFLKEVGSGKDYFYAALTAQFKF
;
A
#
# COMPACT_ATOMS: atom_id res chain seq x y z
N MET A 1 -14.24 15.73 16.27
CA MET A 1 -13.17 14.88 16.85
C MET A 1 -13.59 14.17 18.12
N LYS A 2 -13.90 14.87 19.24
CA LYS A 2 -14.25 14.23 20.53
C LYS A 2 -15.40 13.21 20.42
N ASN A 3 -16.50 13.56 19.75
CA ASN A 3 -17.66 12.66 19.61
C ASN A 3 -17.37 11.41 18.76
N THR A 4 -16.61 11.56 17.66
CA THR A 4 -16.25 10.44 16.76
C THR A 4 -15.25 9.49 17.42
N PHE A 5 -14.26 10.01 18.13
CA PHE A 5 -13.30 9.21 18.89
C PHE A 5 -13.98 8.45 20.03
N PHE A 6 -14.92 9.10 20.73
CA PHE A 6 -15.74 8.47 21.76
C PHE A 6 -16.63 7.36 21.18
N LEU A 7 -17.19 7.54 19.98
CA LEU A 7 -17.97 6.52 19.29
C LEU A 7 -17.12 5.29 18.92
N LEU A 8 -15.88 5.47 18.43
CA LEU A 8 -14.97 4.36 18.18
C LEU A 8 -14.59 3.61 19.45
N LEU A 9 -14.35 4.33 20.55
CA LEU A 9 -14.10 3.72 21.86
C LEU A 9 -15.30 2.90 22.35
N LEU A 10 -16.53 3.44 22.22
CA LEU A 10 -17.75 2.71 22.55
C LEU A 10 -17.90 1.44 21.71
N LEU A 11 -17.72 1.53 20.39
CA LEU A 11 -17.75 0.36 19.49
C LEU A 11 -16.70 -0.67 19.90
N GLY A 12 -15.47 -0.26 20.23
CA GLY A 12 -14.44 -1.17 20.74
C GLY A 12 -14.85 -1.93 22.00
N ILE A 13 -15.61 -1.30 22.91
CA ILE A 13 -16.14 -1.94 24.12
C ILE A 13 -17.27 -2.92 23.77
N PHE A 14 -18.20 -2.54 22.89
CA PHE A 14 -19.32 -3.42 22.50
C PHE A 14 -18.91 -4.67 21.70
N PHE A 15 -17.80 -4.61 20.95
CA PHE A 15 -17.26 -5.75 20.19
C PHE A 15 -16.20 -6.57 20.96
N SER A 16 -16.00 -6.31 22.25
CA SER A 16 -15.13 -7.12 23.10
C SER A 16 -15.82 -8.45 23.49
N ALA A 17 -15.91 -9.38 22.53
CA ALA A 17 -16.40 -10.73 22.78
C ALA A 17 -15.23 -11.73 22.94
N ASN A 18 -15.33 -12.62 23.93
CA ASN A 18 -14.44 -13.77 24.09
C ASN A 18 -14.83 -14.86 23.08
N ALA A 19 -14.44 -14.69 21.82
CA ALA A 19 -14.60 -15.72 20.80
C ALA A 19 -13.51 -16.81 20.96
N GLN A 20 -13.88 -18.07 20.69
CA GLN A 20 -12.96 -19.22 20.73
C GLN A 20 -11.88 -19.12 19.63
N GLN A 21 -12.16 -18.41 18.54
CA GLN A 21 -11.21 -17.98 17.52
C GLN A 21 -11.32 -16.47 17.28
N LYS A 22 -10.16 -15.78 17.29
CA LYS A 22 -10.07 -14.34 17.04
C LYS A 22 -10.29 -14.05 15.55
N PRO A 23 -11.06 -13.02 15.16
CA PRO A 23 -11.22 -12.65 13.76
C PRO A 23 -9.86 -12.20 13.18
N VAL A 24 -9.57 -12.65 11.96
CA VAL A 24 -8.37 -12.26 11.21
C VAL A 24 -8.78 -11.42 10.01
N PHE A 25 -8.30 -10.18 10.01
CA PHE A 25 -8.64 -9.16 9.05
C PHE A 25 -7.56 -9.01 7.97
N GLN A 26 -7.74 -9.63 6.81
CA GLN A 26 -6.81 -9.64 5.67
C GLN A 26 -6.70 -8.28 5.00
N LYS A 27 -5.52 -7.92 4.50
CA LYS A 27 -5.29 -6.61 3.85
C LYS A 27 -6.33 -6.31 2.75
N LEU A 28 -6.65 -7.31 1.95
CA LEU A 28 -7.76 -7.29 1.01
C LEU A 28 -9.01 -7.82 1.72
N ARG A 29 -9.99 -6.95 1.97
CA ARG A 29 -11.20 -7.30 2.76
C ARG A 29 -12.00 -8.46 2.15
N TYR A 30 -11.93 -8.63 0.83
CA TYR A 30 -12.54 -9.77 0.16
C TYR A 30 -11.79 -11.10 0.38
N GLU A 31 -10.67 -11.13 1.10
CA GLU A 31 -9.99 -12.36 1.52
C GLU A 31 -10.30 -12.73 2.98
N ASP A 32 -11.07 -11.91 3.70
CA ASP A 32 -11.52 -12.24 5.05
C ASP A 32 -12.33 -13.55 5.02
N ASP A 33 -11.89 -14.56 5.77
CA ASP A 33 -12.50 -15.89 5.83
C ASP A 33 -13.17 -16.13 7.19
N PHE A 34 -14.50 -16.16 7.17
CA PHE A 34 -15.34 -16.43 8.34
C PHE A 34 -16.06 -17.78 8.26
N THR A 35 -15.62 -18.69 7.38
CA THR A 35 -16.26 -20.01 7.20
C THR A 35 -16.16 -20.90 8.44
N TYR A 36 -15.22 -20.64 9.35
CA TYR A 36 -15.14 -21.32 10.65
C TYR A 36 -16.41 -21.12 11.51
N LEU A 37 -17.13 -20.00 11.33
CA LEU A 37 -18.41 -19.74 12.00
C LEU A 37 -19.53 -20.66 11.52
N LYS A 38 -19.36 -21.38 10.42
CA LYS A 38 -20.38 -22.29 9.87
C LYS A 38 -20.87 -23.29 10.93
N ALA A 39 -19.95 -23.91 11.67
CA ALA A 39 -20.27 -24.95 12.65
C ALA A 39 -20.67 -24.42 14.04
N ASP A 40 -20.57 -23.11 14.26
CA ASP A 40 -20.84 -22.49 15.56
C ASP A 40 -22.35 -22.30 15.79
N SER A 41 -22.89 -22.98 16.80
CA SER A 41 -24.30 -22.87 17.22
C SER A 41 -24.55 -21.71 18.21
N THR A 42 -23.49 -21.10 18.75
CA THR A 42 -23.51 -20.09 19.80
C THR A 42 -23.02 -18.71 19.33
N LYS A 43 -23.27 -18.37 18.06
CA LYS A 43 -22.87 -17.10 17.45
C LYS A 43 -23.40 -15.87 18.21
N THR A 44 -22.51 -14.94 18.51
CA THR A 44 -22.80 -13.57 18.91
C THR A 44 -23.52 -12.79 17.79
N SER A 45 -24.09 -11.63 18.12
CA SER A 45 -24.71 -10.74 17.11
C SER A 45 -23.74 -10.29 16.02
N TYR A 46 -22.46 -10.12 16.36
CA TYR A 46 -21.38 -9.84 15.41
C TYR A 46 -21.13 -11.03 14.47
N GLU A 47 -20.97 -12.23 15.00
CA GLU A 47 -20.68 -13.42 14.20
C GLU A 47 -21.83 -13.76 13.24
N LYS A 48 -23.07 -13.43 13.61
CA LYS A 48 -24.24 -13.58 12.73
C LYS A 48 -24.17 -12.73 11.46
N ILE A 49 -23.59 -11.53 11.52
CA ILE A 49 -23.40 -10.70 10.31
C ILE A 49 -22.16 -11.11 9.52
N LYS A 50 -21.21 -11.82 10.14
CA LYS A 50 -20.03 -12.38 9.49
C LYS A 50 -20.28 -13.68 8.74
N TYR A 51 -21.32 -14.40 9.10
CA TYR A 51 -21.75 -15.58 8.39
C TYR A 51 -23.27 -15.68 8.41
N ILE A 52 -23.90 -15.22 7.33
CA ILE A 52 -25.34 -15.26 7.09
C ILE A 52 -25.63 -16.42 6.12
N PRO A 53 -26.16 -17.57 6.57
CA PRO A 53 -26.54 -18.65 5.66
C PRO A 53 -27.69 -18.20 4.76
N LEU A 54 -27.58 -18.43 3.44
CA LEU A 54 -28.60 -18.04 2.45
C LEU A 54 -29.52 -19.21 2.04
N GLY A 55 -29.48 -20.31 2.78
CA GLY A 55 -30.30 -21.49 2.56
C GLY A 55 -29.76 -22.71 3.31
N LYS A 56 -30.26 -23.90 2.97
CA LYS A 56 -29.77 -25.17 3.52
C LYS A 56 -28.44 -25.62 2.92
N ASN A 57 -28.05 -25.06 1.78
CA ASN A 57 -26.79 -25.38 1.14
C ASN A 57 -25.68 -24.53 1.77
N ASP A 58 -24.77 -25.21 2.47
CA ASP A 58 -23.64 -24.57 3.15
C ASP A 58 -22.67 -23.82 2.23
N LYS A 59 -22.77 -24.00 0.92
CA LYS A 59 -22.00 -23.23 -0.06
C LYS A 59 -22.59 -21.83 -0.30
N TYR A 60 -23.76 -21.53 0.25
CA TYR A 60 -24.49 -20.28 0.03
C TYR A 60 -24.52 -19.47 1.31
N TYR A 61 -23.74 -18.39 1.35
CA TYR A 61 -23.63 -17.53 2.51
C TYR A 61 -23.33 -16.09 2.11
N ALA A 62 -23.65 -15.16 2.98
CA ALA A 62 -23.24 -13.77 2.89
C ALA A 62 -22.43 -13.36 4.13
N SER A 63 -21.63 -12.32 3.98
CA SER A 63 -20.97 -11.64 5.10
C SER A 63 -21.00 -10.14 4.90
N ILE A 64 -21.11 -9.40 6.00
CA ILE A 64 -21.04 -7.94 6.04
C ILE A 64 -19.84 -7.55 6.89
N GLY A 65 -19.11 -6.53 6.47
CA GLY A 65 -18.01 -6.01 7.25
C GLY A 65 -17.69 -4.57 6.94
N GLY A 66 -16.77 -4.02 7.71
CA GLY A 66 -16.35 -2.66 7.49
C GLY A 66 -15.08 -2.28 8.23
N GLU A 67 -14.63 -1.08 7.90
CA GLU A 67 -13.51 -0.41 8.52
C GLU A 67 -13.88 1.05 8.76
N ALA A 68 -13.52 1.58 9.92
CA ALA A 68 -13.47 3.02 10.17
C ALA A 68 -12.05 3.37 10.63
N ARG A 69 -11.42 4.32 9.95
CA ARG A 69 -10.10 4.83 10.30
C ARG A 69 -10.17 6.33 10.47
N LEU A 70 -9.69 6.83 11.61
CA LEU A 70 -9.47 8.25 11.85
C LEU A 70 -7.97 8.47 12.01
N GLN A 71 -7.43 9.46 11.33
CA GLN A 71 -6.01 9.80 11.40
C GLN A 71 -5.85 11.31 11.47
N TYR A 72 -5.42 11.79 12.64
CA TYR A 72 -5.04 13.18 12.81
C TYR A 72 -3.56 13.32 12.50
N THR A 73 -3.21 14.26 11.62
CA THR A 73 -1.83 14.53 11.23
C THR A 73 -1.50 15.99 11.51
N TYR A 74 -0.37 16.21 12.17
CA TYR A 74 0.22 17.52 12.39
C TYR A 74 1.60 17.56 11.73
N THR A 75 1.92 18.69 11.11
CA THR A 75 3.12 18.87 10.29
C THR A 75 3.76 20.22 10.59
N VAL A 76 5.09 20.29 10.48
CA VAL A 76 5.85 21.55 10.57
C VAL A 76 6.83 21.61 9.40
N ASN A 77 6.90 22.77 8.76
CA ASN A 77 7.62 23.05 7.52
C ASN A 77 7.19 22.17 6.34
N ASN A 78 5.90 22.13 6.00
CA ASN A 78 5.38 21.40 4.84
C ASN A 78 6.21 21.67 3.57
N LYS A 79 6.49 20.61 2.80
CA LYS A 79 7.45 20.60 1.68
C LYS A 79 8.77 21.27 2.03
N TRP A 80 9.37 20.88 3.16
CA TRP A 80 10.64 21.43 3.66
C TRP A 80 10.63 22.97 3.77
N GLY A 81 9.46 23.56 4.02
CA GLY A 81 9.25 25.00 4.23
C GLY A 81 8.79 25.78 3.00
N ASP A 82 8.60 25.14 1.84
CA ASP A 82 8.12 25.80 0.62
C ASP A 82 6.60 26.03 0.62
N GLU A 83 5.88 25.33 1.48
CA GLU A 83 4.45 25.55 1.71
C GLU A 83 4.20 26.07 3.13
N SER A 84 3.09 26.79 3.30
CA SER A 84 2.65 27.22 4.63
C SER A 84 2.24 26.01 5.47
N ASP A 85 2.50 26.12 6.76
CA ASP A 85 2.00 25.15 7.73
C ASP A 85 0.53 25.42 8.05
N ASP A 86 -0.25 24.34 8.09
CA ASP A 86 -1.62 24.34 8.59
C ASP A 86 -1.63 23.87 10.06
N ASP A 87 -2.70 24.15 10.80
CA ASP A 87 -2.90 23.71 12.20
C ASP A 87 -3.08 22.17 12.37
N GLY A 88 -2.74 21.39 11.35
CA GLY A 88 -3.00 19.95 11.23
C GLY A 88 -4.35 19.64 10.58
N TYR A 89 -4.54 18.38 10.19
CA TYR A 89 -5.74 17.93 9.50
C TYR A 89 -6.17 16.52 9.94
N LEU A 90 -7.46 16.22 9.75
CA LEU A 90 -8.06 14.94 10.08
C LEU A 90 -8.49 14.21 8.81
N LEU A 91 -7.89 13.06 8.58
CA LEU A 91 -8.31 12.10 7.57
C LEU A 91 -9.27 11.09 8.19
N SER A 92 -10.43 10.91 7.58
CA SER A 92 -11.38 9.85 7.94
C SER A 92 -11.60 8.92 6.76
N ARG A 93 -11.54 7.61 6.97
CA ARG A 93 -11.85 6.59 5.97
C ARG A 93 -12.90 5.63 6.53
N TYR A 94 -13.96 5.41 5.77
CA TYR A 94 -14.99 4.43 6.06
C TYR A 94 -15.12 3.46 4.89
N LEU A 95 -15.02 2.17 5.16
CA LEU A 95 -15.27 1.10 4.20
C LEU A 95 -16.44 0.27 4.72
N LEU A 96 -17.48 0.09 3.91
CA LEU A 96 -18.59 -0.82 4.22
C LEU A 96 -18.73 -1.80 3.07
N HIS A 97 -18.74 -3.09 3.36
CA HIS A 97 -18.79 -4.11 2.33
C HIS A 97 -19.74 -5.26 2.65
N ALA A 98 -20.19 -5.90 1.57
CA ALA A 98 -20.93 -7.14 1.58
C ALA A 98 -20.29 -8.13 0.61
N ASN A 99 -20.23 -9.38 1.03
CA ASN A 99 -19.77 -10.52 0.24
C ASN A 99 -20.90 -11.53 0.14
N VAL A 100 -21.14 -12.09 -1.04
CA VAL A 100 -22.17 -13.10 -1.26
C VAL A 100 -21.56 -14.25 -2.06
N GLN A 101 -21.56 -15.45 -1.48
CA GLN A 101 -21.15 -16.69 -2.11
C GLN A 101 -22.38 -17.51 -2.51
N LEU A 102 -22.45 -17.95 -3.76
CA LEU A 102 -23.52 -18.77 -4.33
C LEU A 102 -22.91 -19.94 -5.11
N GLY A 103 -22.29 -20.88 -4.40
CA GLY A 103 -21.65 -22.05 -5.04
C GLY A 103 -20.40 -21.63 -5.80
N ALA A 104 -20.43 -21.75 -7.14
CA ALA A 104 -19.31 -21.37 -8.02
C ALA A 104 -19.25 -19.86 -8.29
N PHE A 105 -20.31 -19.12 -7.97
CA PHE A 105 -20.37 -17.68 -8.15
C PHE A 105 -20.12 -16.96 -6.83
N ARG A 106 -19.44 -15.83 -6.89
CA ARG A 106 -19.26 -14.94 -5.74
C ARG A 106 -19.32 -13.49 -6.19
N THR A 107 -19.99 -12.64 -5.43
CA THR A 107 -19.94 -11.19 -5.64
C THR A 107 -19.48 -10.47 -4.39
N PHE A 108 -18.79 -9.36 -4.57
CA PHE A 108 -18.33 -8.48 -3.50
C PHE A 108 -18.62 -7.04 -3.88
N PHE A 109 -19.17 -6.30 -2.93
CA PHE A 109 -19.51 -4.89 -3.08
C PHE A 109 -18.94 -4.12 -1.89
N GLN A 110 -18.32 -2.97 -2.13
CA GLN A 110 -17.76 -2.11 -1.11
C GLN A 110 -17.97 -0.63 -1.44
N LEU A 111 -18.51 0.11 -0.48
CA LEU A 111 -18.52 1.56 -0.46
C LEU A 111 -17.28 2.08 0.26
N GLN A 112 -16.72 3.17 -0.24
CA GLN A 112 -15.67 3.93 0.44
C GLN A 112 -16.11 5.38 0.61
N SER A 113 -15.84 5.94 1.78
CA SER A 113 -15.87 7.37 2.05
C SER A 113 -14.54 7.78 2.65
N SER A 114 -13.88 8.75 2.04
CA SER A 114 -12.58 9.29 2.45
C SER A 114 -12.70 10.82 2.55
N LEU A 115 -12.61 11.36 3.76
CA LEU A 115 -12.80 12.79 4.04
C LEU A 115 -11.49 13.41 4.56
N ALA A 116 -11.18 14.65 4.16
CA ALA A 116 -9.97 15.37 4.57
C ALA A 116 -10.33 16.68 5.29
N ASN A 117 -10.78 16.59 6.53
CA ASN A 117 -11.22 17.76 7.30
C ASN A 117 -10.03 18.62 7.76
N GLY A 118 -10.07 19.91 7.44
CA GLY A 118 -9.05 20.87 7.84
C GLY A 118 -7.79 20.86 6.98
N LYS A 119 -7.75 20.05 5.91
CA LYS A 119 -6.66 20.06 4.94
C LYS A 119 -6.97 21.10 3.85
N THR A 120 -6.04 22.01 3.60
CA THR A 120 -6.14 22.94 2.48
C THR A 120 -5.91 22.20 1.16
N ASP A 121 -6.76 22.45 0.16
CA ASP A 121 -6.70 21.87 -1.19
C ASP A 121 -6.39 20.35 -1.22
N PRO A 122 -7.26 19.51 -0.63
CA PRO A 122 -7.01 18.07 -0.59
C PRO A 122 -6.87 17.53 -2.01
N SER A 123 -6.07 16.48 -2.19
CA SER A 123 -5.99 15.77 -3.46
C SER A 123 -7.00 14.61 -3.50
N PRO A 124 -7.25 13.97 -4.65
CA PRO A 124 -8.14 12.81 -4.70
C PRO A 124 -7.67 11.57 -3.92
N VAL A 125 -6.41 11.52 -3.48
CA VAL A 125 -5.94 10.47 -2.56
C VAL A 125 -6.20 10.81 -1.09
N ASP A 126 -6.51 12.07 -0.79
CA ASP A 126 -6.92 12.56 0.53
C ASP A 126 -8.44 12.55 0.69
N GLU A 127 -9.17 13.02 -0.33
CA GLU A 127 -10.62 13.16 -0.29
C GLU A 127 -11.33 12.55 -1.51
N ASN A 128 -12.28 11.66 -1.23
CA ASN A 128 -13.29 11.11 -2.14
C ASN A 128 -14.52 10.79 -1.26
N GLN A 129 -15.58 11.61 -1.36
CA GLN A 129 -16.57 11.73 -0.29
C GLN A 129 -17.41 10.46 -0.14
N LEU A 130 -17.85 9.85 -1.24
CA LEU A 130 -18.53 8.56 -1.24
C LEU A 130 -18.55 7.95 -2.65
N ASP A 131 -18.00 6.75 -2.83
CA ASP A 131 -18.05 6.05 -4.12
C ASP A 131 -18.14 4.52 -3.94
N ILE A 132 -18.48 3.82 -5.04
CA ILE A 132 -18.38 2.36 -5.15
C ILE A 132 -16.91 2.02 -5.38
N HIS A 133 -16.23 1.61 -4.30
CA HIS A 133 -14.81 1.31 -4.35
C HIS A 133 -14.51 -0.07 -4.93
N GLN A 134 -15.34 -1.07 -4.63
CA GLN A 134 -15.23 -2.40 -5.24
C GLN A 134 -16.62 -2.93 -5.60
N ALA A 135 -16.71 -3.56 -6.77
CA ALA A 135 -17.88 -4.23 -7.27
C ALA A 135 -17.43 -5.25 -8.31
N PHE A 136 -17.35 -6.53 -7.93
CA PHE A 136 -16.88 -7.57 -8.83
C PHE A 136 -17.68 -8.87 -8.72
N LEU A 137 -17.60 -9.67 -9.79
CA LEU A 137 -18.10 -11.03 -9.88
C LEU A 137 -16.92 -11.99 -10.07
N ASP A 138 -16.89 -13.03 -9.24
CA ASP A 138 -16.00 -14.19 -9.34
C ASP A 138 -16.78 -15.39 -9.87
N ILE A 139 -16.16 -16.12 -10.79
CA ILE A 139 -16.62 -17.41 -11.31
C ILE A 139 -15.51 -18.44 -11.08
N ASP A 140 -15.77 -19.38 -10.19
CA ASP A 140 -14.88 -20.51 -9.91
C ASP A 140 -15.10 -21.61 -10.98
N PHE A 141 -14.17 -21.73 -11.93
CA PHE A 141 -14.16 -22.83 -12.89
C PHE A 141 -13.66 -24.14 -12.26
N ILE A 142 -12.70 -24.02 -11.34
CA ILE A 142 -12.17 -25.13 -10.55
C ILE A 142 -12.11 -24.69 -9.09
N ARG A 143 -12.65 -25.50 -8.19
CA ARG A 143 -12.55 -25.31 -6.75
C ARG A 143 -12.43 -26.67 -6.05
N LYS A 144 -11.20 -27.13 -5.91
CA LYS A 144 -10.80 -28.35 -5.19
C LYS A 144 -9.89 -27.95 -4.03
N GLU A 145 -9.59 -28.91 -3.14
CA GLU A 145 -8.76 -28.68 -1.96
C GLU A 145 -7.39 -28.06 -2.29
N ASN A 146 -6.73 -28.52 -3.36
CA ASN A 146 -5.38 -28.09 -3.74
C ASN A 146 -5.30 -27.42 -5.12
N GLU A 147 -6.44 -27.10 -5.74
CA GLU A 147 -6.49 -26.49 -7.07
C GLU A 147 -7.68 -25.55 -7.19
N GLN A 148 -7.41 -24.31 -7.62
CA GLN A 148 -8.42 -23.28 -7.84
C GLN A 148 -8.15 -22.56 -9.17
N LEU A 149 -9.19 -22.33 -9.95
CA LEU A 149 -9.18 -21.47 -11.12
C LEU A 149 -10.40 -20.57 -11.06
N THR A 150 -10.17 -19.26 -10.91
CA THR A 150 -11.23 -18.27 -10.75
C THR A 150 -11.02 -17.14 -11.75
N LEU A 151 -12.09 -16.71 -12.41
CA LEU A 151 -12.12 -15.47 -13.18
C LEU A 151 -12.90 -14.42 -12.40
N ARG A 152 -12.29 -13.24 -12.22
CA ARG A 152 -12.91 -12.05 -11.65
C ARG A 152 -13.11 -10.99 -12.72
N SER A 153 -14.28 -10.37 -12.71
CA SER A 153 -14.62 -9.23 -13.55
C SER A 153 -15.23 -8.13 -12.71
N GLY A 154 -14.77 -6.89 -12.89
CA GLY A 154 -15.32 -5.69 -12.26
C GLY A 154 -14.26 -4.85 -11.56
N ARG A 155 -14.74 -3.91 -10.73
CA ARG A 155 -13.91 -3.00 -9.94
C ARG A 155 -13.37 -3.72 -8.71
N GLN A 156 -12.06 -3.77 -8.58
CA GLN A 156 -11.37 -4.58 -7.57
C GLN A 156 -10.06 -3.94 -7.12
N GLU A 157 -9.68 -4.23 -5.88
CA GLU A 157 -8.33 -3.94 -5.42
C GLU A 157 -7.32 -4.98 -5.89
N MET A 158 -6.09 -4.53 -6.15
CA MET A 158 -4.96 -5.40 -6.43
C MET A 158 -3.79 -5.09 -5.49
N SER A 159 -3.13 -6.13 -5.02
CA SER A 159 -1.95 -6.05 -4.15
C SER A 159 -1.01 -7.19 -4.48
N TYR A 160 0.25 -6.87 -4.78
CA TYR A 160 1.27 -7.87 -5.08
C TYR A 160 2.57 -7.61 -4.32
N GLY A 161 3.31 -8.69 -4.06
CA GLY A 161 4.63 -8.65 -3.45
C GLY A 161 4.69 -7.88 -2.14
N SER A 162 5.75 -7.09 -2.00
CA SER A 162 6.01 -6.14 -0.91
C SER A 162 5.18 -4.85 -1.01
N GLN A 163 4.27 -4.73 -1.99
CA GLN A 163 3.50 -3.52 -2.32
C GLN A 163 4.35 -2.33 -2.80
N ARG A 164 5.57 -2.58 -3.27
CA ARG A 164 6.43 -1.56 -3.89
C ARG A 164 5.95 -1.10 -5.26
N LEU A 165 5.37 -2.02 -6.05
CA LEU A 165 4.90 -1.75 -7.41
C LEU A 165 3.38 -1.67 -7.56
N VAL A 166 2.65 -2.52 -6.82
CA VAL A 166 1.18 -2.62 -6.91
C VAL A 166 0.61 -2.76 -5.51
N ALA A 167 -0.09 -1.72 -5.08
CA ALA A 167 -0.66 -1.62 -3.75
C ALA A 167 -2.07 -1.03 -3.78
N VAL A 168 -2.83 -1.35 -2.74
CA VAL A 168 -4.13 -0.73 -2.45
C VAL A 168 -4.03 0.68 -1.87
N ARG A 169 -2.81 1.16 -1.60
CA ARG A 169 -2.51 2.43 -0.91
C ARG A 169 -3.07 2.54 0.51
N GLU A 170 -2.72 1.59 1.38
CA GLU A 170 -3.13 1.65 2.79
C GLU A 170 -2.70 2.95 3.50
N GLY A 171 -1.56 3.55 3.14
CA GLY A 171 -1.11 4.80 3.77
C GLY A 171 -2.04 5.98 3.47
N ALA A 172 -2.43 6.14 2.19
CA ALA A 172 -3.34 7.19 1.76
C ALA A 172 -4.74 7.04 2.38
N ASN A 173 -5.53 8.13 2.34
CA ASN A 173 -6.89 8.12 2.86
C ASN A 173 -7.87 7.43 1.91
N SER A 174 -7.67 7.59 0.61
CA SER A 174 -8.44 6.91 -0.43
C SER A 174 -7.62 5.75 -1.01
N ARG A 175 -8.19 4.55 -0.98
CA ARG A 175 -7.53 3.36 -1.54
C ARG A 175 -7.63 3.36 -3.07
N LEU A 176 -6.78 2.57 -3.71
CA LEU A 176 -6.76 2.43 -5.18
C LEU A 176 -7.45 1.13 -5.61
N ALA A 177 -8.45 1.26 -6.49
CA ALA A 177 -9.08 0.16 -7.19
C ALA A 177 -8.74 0.18 -8.69
N PHE A 178 -9.09 -0.91 -9.36
CA PHE A 178 -8.86 -1.14 -10.78
C PHE A 178 -10.12 -1.76 -11.40
N ASP A 179 -10.58 -1.24 -12.53
CA ASP A 179 -11.64 -1.83 -13.34
C ASP A 179 -11.03 -2.82 -14.33
N GLY A 180 -11.49 -4.08 -14.35
CA GLY A 180 -11.07 -5.00 -15.41
C GLY A 180 -11.27 -6.47 -15.09
N LEU A 181 -10.46 -7.29 -15.76
CA LEU A 181 -10.48 -8.75 -15.67
C LEU A 181 -9.23 -9.26 -14.99
N LYS A 182 -9.39 -10.28 -14.15
CA LYS A 182 -8.30 -11.00 -13.50
C LYS A 182 -8.58 -12.49 -13.43
N LEU A 183 -7.63 -13.30 -13.88
CA LEU A 183 -7.66 -14.75 -13.77
C LEU A 183 -6.66 -15.17 -12.70
N PHE A 184 -7.09 -15.99 -11.73
CA PHE A 184 -6.27 -16.51 -10.66
C PHE A 184 -6.21 -18.03 -10.79
N TYR A 185 -5.01 -18.57 -10.77
CA TYR A 185 -4.76 -20.00 -10.75
C TYR A 185 -3.91 -20.36 -9.54
N LYS A 186 -4.39 -21.25 -8.68
CA LYS A 186 -3.65 -21.77 -7.53
C LYS A 186 -3.58 -23.28 -7.64
N LYS A 187 -2.40 -23.85 -7.47
CA LYS A 187 -2.18 -25.30 -7.39
C LYS A 187 -1.03 -25.62 -6.45
N ASN A 188 -1.30 -26.36 -5.37
CA ASN A 188 -0.28 -26.73 -4.38
C ASN A 188 0.50 -25.49 -3.85
N ASN A 189 1.79 -25.38 -4.19
CA ASN A 189 2.66 -24.26 -3.79
C ASN A 189 2.76 -23.15 -4.85
N TRP A 190 1.98 -23.23 -5.92
CA TRP A 190 2.02 -22.33 -7.06
C TRP A 190 0.77 -21.45 -7.07
N GLN A 191 0.95 -20.13 -7.22
CA GLN A 191 -0.13 -19.18 -7.45
C GLN A 191 0.25 -18.25 -8.61
N SER A 192 -0.59 -18.15 -9.62
CA SER A 192 -0.41 -17.23 -10.75
C SER A 192 -1.67 -16.42 -10.99
N ASP A 193 -1.47 -15.13 -11.17
CA ASP A 193 -2.50 -14.18 -11.55
C ASP A 193 -2.16 -13.62 -12.94
N ALA A 194 -3.16 -13.43 -13.79
CA ALA A 194 -3.05 -12.69 -15.06
C ALA A 194 -4.18 -11.68 -15.13
N PHE A 195 -3.91 -10.45 -15.56
CA PHE A 195 -4.90 -9.38 -15.52
C PHE A 195 -4.73 -8.35 -16.63
N PHE A 196 -5.84 -7.70 -16.97
CA PHE A 196 -5.89 -6.50 -17.79
C PHE A 196 -6.91 -5.55 -17.16
N THR A 197 -6.45 -4.36 -16.81
CA THR A 197 -7.20 -3.44 -15.95
C THR A 197 -6.94 -1.97 -16.29
N HIS A 198 -7.81 -1.11 -15.77
CA HIS A 198 -7.72 0.33 -15.80
C HIS A 198 -7.74 0.83 -14.35
N PRO A 199 -6.68 1.49 -13.85
CA PRO A 199 -6.69 2.05 -12.49
C PRO A 199 -7.74 3.16 -12.39
N ILE A 200 -8.50 3.19 -11.31
CA ILE A 200 -9.46 4.27 -11.08
C ILE A 200 -8.74 5.59 -10.89
N ALA A 201 -9.22 6.62 -11.59
CA ALA A 201 -8.83 8.00 -11.34
C ALA A 201 -9.83 8.61 -10.37
N ASN A 202 -9.56 8.45 -9.07
CA ASN A 202 -10.42 8.98 -8.01
C ASN A 202 -10.64 10.49 -8.22
N LYS A 203 -11.86 10.95 -7.96
CA LYS A 203 -12.23 12.37 -7.99
C LYS A 203 -12.84 12.77 -6.65
N GLN A 204 -12.75 14.05 -6.34
CA GLN A 204 -13.53 14.61 -5.24
C GLN A 204 -15.00 14.66 -5.62
N GLY A 205 -15.87 14.40 -4.65
CA GLY A 205 -17.31 14.33 -4.84
C GLY A 205 -17.88 12.97 -4.46
N THR A 206 -19.07 12.69 -4.98
CA THR A 206 -19.87 11.50 -4.65
C THR A 206 -20.32 10.81 -5.93
N PHE A 207 -20.10 9.50 -6.02
CA PHE A 207 -20.48 8.63 -7.14
C PHE A 207 -20.08 9.18 -8.52
N ASN A 208 -18.85 9.66 -8.64
CA ASN A 208 -18.32 10.29 -9.87
C ASN A 208 -17.03 9.63 -10.38
N ASP A 209 -16.56 8.56 -9.74
CA ASP A 209 -15.41 7.78 -10.20
C ASP A 209 -15.77 6.96 -11.44
N SER A 210 -15.32 7.47 -12.58
CA SER A 210 -15.57 6.92 -13.91
C SER A 210 -14.46 5.98 -14.34
N PHE A 211 -14.78 5.14 -15.33
CA PHE A 211 -13.79 4.33 -16.02
C PHE A 211 -12.67 5.22 -16.60
N ASN A 212 -11.42 4.83 -16.37
CA ASN A 212 -10.26 5.64 -16.72
C ASN A 212 -9.63 5.18 -18.04
N GLU A 213 -9.91 5.89 -19.12
CA GLU A 213 -9.34 5.60 -20.43
C GLU A 213 -7.89 6.09 -20.59
N ASN A 214 -7.39 6.93 -19.66
CA ASN A 214 -6.07 7.54 -19.72
C ASN A 214 -4.95 6.67 -19.14
N ALA A 215 -5.29 5.52 -18.55
CA ALA A 215 -4.31 4.58 -18.04
C ALA A 215 -4.77 3.14 -18.24
N LYS A 216 -3.84 2.26 -18.62
CA LYS A 216 -4.04 0.82 -18.74
C LYS A 216 -2.93 0.11 -17.99
N PHE A 217 -3.28 -0.98 -17.33
CA PHE A 217 -2.36 -1.78 -16.53
C PHE A 217 -2.65 -3.26 -16.72
N TRP A 218 -1.64 -4.01 -17.14
CA TRP A 218 -1.77 -5.44 -17.45
C TRP A 218 -0.55 -6.20 -16.97
N GLY A 219 -0.68 -7.51 -16.84
CA GLY A 219 0.48 -8.31 -16.47
C GLY A 219 0.13 -9.71 -15.99
N SER A 220 1.19 -10.37 -15.55
CA SER A 220 1.13 -11.67 -14.89
C SER A 220 2.03 -11.65 -13.66
N TYR A 221 1.55 -12.24 -12.57
CA TYR A 221 2.27 -12.32 -11.31
C TYR A 221 2.23 -13.76 -10.78
N THR A 222 3.38 -14.38 -10.62
CA THR A 222 3.49 -15.77 -10.14
C THR A 222 4.25 -15.82 -8.84
N VAL A 223 3.74 -16.56 -7.86
CA VAL A 223 4.38 -16.86 -6.59
C VAL A 223 4.58 -18.37 -6.49
N ILE A 224 5.80 -18.76 -6.14
CA ILE A 224 6.21 -20.15 -5.92
C ILE A 224 6.66 -20.26 -4.47
N HIS A 225 5.90 -21.00 -3.68
CA HIS A 225 6.20 -21.28 -2.28
C HIS A 225 7.03 -22.55 -2.09
N LYS A 226 7.66 -22.69 -0.93
CA LYS A 226 8.44 -23.86 -0.50
C LYS A 226 9.58 -24.22 -1.47
N VAL A 227 10.22 -23.22 -2.06
CA VAL A 227 11.42 -23.42 -2.87
C VAL A 227 12.59 -23.78 -1.94
N PRO A 228 13.34 -24.87 -2.20
CA PRO A 228 14.49 -25.24 -1.38
C PRO A 228 15.48 -24.08 -1.19
N PHE A 229 16.02 -23.94 0.02
CA PHE A 229 16.99 -22.90 0.45
C PHE A 229 16.46 -21.45 0.52
N ILE A 230 15.58 -21.03 -0.39
CA ILE A 230 15.13 -19.62 -0.51
C ILE A 230 13.66 -19.37 -0.15
N GLN A 231 12.90 -20.43 0.18
CA GLN A 231 11.51 -20.41 0.63
C GLN A 231 10.49 -19.95 -0.41
N ASN A 232 10.54 -18.71 -0.89
CA ASN A 232 9.55 -18.18 -1.82
C ASN A 232 10.21 -17.36 -2.94
N ILE A 233 9.67 -17.49 -4.15
CA ILE A 233 10.02 -16.66 -5.30
C ILE A 233 8.75 -16.05 -5.89
N ASP A 234 8.81 -14.76 -6.23
CA ASP A 234 7.84 -14.12 -7.10
C ASP A 234 8.49 -13.84 -8.47
N LEU A 235 7.78 -14.11 -9.56
CA LEU A 235 8.19 -13.80 -10.94
C LEU A 235 7.06 -13.03 -11.62
N TYR A 236 7.36 -11.91 -12.24
CA TYR A 236 6.31 -11.07 -12.82
C TYR A 236 6.71 -10.27 -14.04
N TYR A 237 5.67 -9.94 -14.81
CA TYR A 237 5.68 -9.00 -15.92
C TYR A 237 4.50 -8.05 -15.73
N LEU A 238 4.76 -6.74 -15.78
CA LEU A 238 3.78 -5.67 -15.57
C LEU A 238 3.93 -4.61 -16.66
N GLY A 239 2.88 -4.43 -17.47
CA GLY A 239 2.79 -3.38 -18.47
C GLY A 239 1.91 -2.23 -18.02
N LEU A 240 2.35 -1.01 -18.32
CA LEU A 240 1.70 0.24 -18.02
C LEU A 240 1.62 1.08 -19.29
N TRP A 241 0.44 1.62 -19.57
CA TRP A 241 0.27 2.70 -20.54
C TRP A 241 -0.41 3.88 -19.87
N LYS A 242 0.09 5.09 -20.14
CA LYS A 242 -0.53 6.35 -19.72
C LYS A 242 -0.60 7.31 -20.91
N SER A 243 -1.74 7.97 -21.10
CA SER A 243 -1.88 8.98 -22.16
C SER A 243 -0.90 10.15 -22.00
N ARG A 244 -0.58 10.49 -20.75
CA ARG A 244 0.42 11.50 -20.38
C ARG A 244 1.15 11.14 -19.09
N ALA A 245 2.47 11.21 -19.13
CA ALA A 245 3.38 11.16 -17.99
C ALA A 245 4.36 12.34 -18.07
N VAL A 246 4.87 12.76 -16.92
CA VAL A 246 5.79 13.90 -16.77
C VAL A 246 6.96 13.43 -15.88
N PHE A 247 8.16 13.59 -16.40
CA PHE A 247 9.46 13.36 -15.77
C PHE A 247 10.31 14.62 -15.96
N ASP A 248 11.42 14.74 -15.23
CA ASP A 248 12.30 15.92 -15.31
C ASP A 248 12.82 16.18 -16.75
N ASP A 249 13.07 15.10 -17.49
CA ASP A 249 13.58 15.15 -18.87
C ASP A 249 12.62 14.55 -19.92
N ALA A 250 11.35 14.28 -19.58
CA ALA A 250 10.41 13.73 -20.55
C ALA A 250 8.95 14.08 -20.23
N VAL A 251 8.18 14.44 -21.26
CA VAL A 251 6.73 14.59 -21.18
C VAL A 251 6.10 13.91 -22.37
N GLY A 252 5.09 13.06 -22.14
CA GLY A 252 4.49 12.33 -23.25
C GLY A 252 3.61 11.15 -22.88
N THR A 253 3.13 10.46 -23.91
CA THR A 253 2.48 9.16 -23.75
C THR A 253 3.53 8.14 -23.36
N GLU A 254 3.28 7.44 -22.25
CA GLU A 254 4.18 6.44 -21.69
C GLU A 254 3.64 5.04 -22.00
N ASN A 255 4.50 4.19 -22.55
CA ASN A 255 4.28 2.76 -22.67
C ASN A 255 5.46 2.03 -22.05
N ARG A 256 5.29 1.58 -20.80
CA ARG A 256 6.33 1.00 -19.97
C ARG A 256 6.03 -0.46 -19.67
N GLN A 257 7.04 -1.29 -19.78
CA GLN A 257 7.04 -2.69 -19.45
C GLN A 257 8.00 -2.91 -18.29
N SER A 258 7.63 -3.74 -17.33
CA SER A 258 8.46 -4.10 -16.18
C SER A 258 8.56 -5.61 -16.08
N ILE A 259 9.77 -6.13 -15.94
CA ILE A 259 10.02 -7.52 -15.56
C ILE A 259 10.73 -7.53 -14.22
N GLY A 260 10.37 -8.44 -13.33
CA GLY A 260 11.00 -8.50 -12.02
C GLY A 260 10.88 -9.84 -11.34
N THR A 261 11.69 -9.98 -10.30
CA THR A 261 11.75 -11.15 -9.44
C THR A 261 11.91 -10.72 -7.99
N ARG A 262 11.33 -11.49 -7.07
CA ARG A 262 11.46 -11.29 -5.64
C ARG A 262 11.76 -12.61 -4.94
N ILE A 263 12.66 -12.59 -3.96
CA ILE A 263 13.00 -13.75 -3.14
C ILE A 263 12.76 -13.36 -1.68
N TRP A 264 11.92 -14.10 -0.97
CA TRP A 264 11.50 -13.67 0.36
C TRP A 264 11.22 -14.81 1.34
N LYS A 265 11.44 -14.50 2.62
CA LYS A 265 11.16 -15.35 3.76
C LYS A 265 10.71 -14.49 4.94
N ASN A 266 9.54 -14.81 5.51
CA ASN A 266 8.95 -14.07 6.62
C ASN A 266 8.74 -14.91 7.90
N LYS A 267 9.32 -16.11 7.98
CA LYS A 267 9.18 -17.04 9.11
C LYS A 267 10.52 -17.31 9.80
N GLY A 268 10.44 -17.49 11.12
CA GLY A 268 11.60 -17.71 12.00
C GLY A 268 12.40 -16.42 12.23
N ASN A 269 13.55 -16.57 12.86
CA ASN A 269 14.34 -15.44 13.37
C ASN A 269 14.97 -14.64 12.24
N TRP A 270 15.49 -15.31 11.21
CA TRP A 270 16.01 -14.69 10.00
C TRP A 270 14.91 -14.52 8.96
N LYS A 271 14.60 -13.28 8.61
CA LYS A 271 13.65 -12.90 7.56
C LYS A 271 14.37 -12.02 6.53
N TYR A 272 13.96 -12.13 5.28
CA TYR A 272 14.53 -11.35 4.18
C TYR A 272 13.53 -11.14 3.05
N ASP A 273 13.79 -10.11 2.26
CA ASP A 273 13.04 -9.74 1.06
C ASP A 273 13.99 -9.03 0.09
N PHE A 274 14.30 -9.67 -1.03
CA PHE A 274 15.14 -9.12 -2.09
C PHE A 274 14.32 -9.03 -3.37
N GLU A 275 14.26 -7.86 -3.98
CA GLU A 275 13.46 -7.64 -5.20
C GLU A 275 14.27 -6.84 -6.22
N GLY A 276 14.19 -7.25 -7.48
CA GLY A 276 14.85 -6.60 -8.60
C GLY A 276 13.89 -6.43 -9.76
N VAL A 277 13.91 -5.24 -10.38
CA VAL A 277 13.00 -4.87 -11.47
C VAL A 277 13.77 -4.17 -12.56
N TYR A 278 13.50 -4.54 -13.81
CA TYR A 278 13.96 -3.82 -14.99
C TYR A 278 12.76 -3.32 -15.79
N GLN A 279 12.83 -2.08 -16.24
CA GLN A 279 11.79 -1.40 -16.99
C GLN A 279 12.30 -0.95 -18.36
N PHE A 280 11.50 -1.23 -19.38
CA PHE A 280 11.78 -0.91 -20.78
C PHE A 280 10.52 -0.40 -21.49
N GLY A 281 10.66 0.13 -22.70
CA GLY A 281 9.55 0.68 -23.49
C GLY A 281 9.87 2.09 -23.98
N ASN A 282 8.87 2.97 -24.02
CA ASN A 282 9.05 4.33 -24.50
C ASN A 282 8.18 5.35 -23.78
N ILE A 283 8.64 6.60 -23.83
CA ILE A 283 7.82 7.80 -23.59
C ILE A 283 8.01 8.73 -24.78
N ASN A 284 6.95 8.93 -25.57
CA ASN A 284 7.04 9.55 -26.90
C ASN A 284 8.21 8.94 -27.72
N GLN A 285 9.22 9.74 -28.03
CA GLN A 285 10.38 9.36 -28.85
C GLN A 285 11.56 8.83 -28.01
N LYS A 286 11.48 8.88 -26.68
CA LYS A 286 12.55 8.44 -25.79
C LYS A 286 12.40 6.96 -25.41
N THR A 287 13.53 6.27 -25.33
CA THR A 287 13.58 4.85 -24.92
C THR A 287 13.70 4.74 -23.39
N ILE A 288 12.81 3.98 -22.77
CA ILE A 288 12.88 3.70 -21.33
C ILE A 288 13.92 2.60 -21.08
N SER A 289 14.81 2.82 -20.12
CA SER A 289 15.70 1.78 -19.58
C SER A 289 16.00 2.09 -18.11
N ALA A 290 15.10 1.68 -17.23
CA ALA A 290 15.16 1.99 -15.80
C ALA A 290 15.17 0.70 -14.97
N TRP A 291 15.59 0.76 -13.71
CA TRP A 291 15.66 -0.40 -12.83
C TRP A 291 15.63 -0.02 -11.36
N THR A 292 15.34 -1.00 -10.53
CA THR A 292 15.55 -0.91 -9.09
C THR A 292 16.00 -2.25 -8.52
N ILE A 293 16.80 -2.18 -7.46
CA ILE A 293 17.13 -3.30 -6.59
C ILE A 293 16.79 -2.86 -5.16
N SER A 294 16.06 -3.71 -4.44
CA SER A 294 15.77 -3.52 -3.02
C SER A 294 16.17 -4.73 -2.22
N SER A 295 16.72 -4.46 -1.05
CA SER A 295 17.18 -5.46 -0.10
C SER A 295 16.63 -5.15 1.26
N PHE A 296 16.00 -6.13 1.89
CA PHE A 296 15.63 -6.11 3.30
C PHE A 296 16.05 -7.42 3.96
N ALA A 297 16.70 -7.32 5.11
CA ALA A 297 17.00 -8.46 5.97
C ALA A 297 16.84 -8.04 7.43
N CYS A 298 16.29 -8.93 8.25
CA CYS A 298 16.22 -8.72 9.69
C CYS A 298 16.44 -10.01 10.50
N TYR A 299 16.83 -9.81 11.76
CA TYR A 299 16.98 -10.86 12.74
C TYR A 299 16.20 -10.55 14.02
N THR A 300 15.33 -11.47 14.42
CA THR A 300 14.57 -11.42 15.67
C THR A 300 15.32 -12.14 16.79
N PHE A 301 15.61 -11.44 17.89
CA PHE A 301 16.21 -12.01 19.10
C PHE A 301 15.15 -12.49 20.08
N GLU A 302 14.59 -13.67 19.85
CA GLU A 302 13.44 -14.22 20.62
C GLU A 302 13.72 -14.41 22.13
N ASN A 303 14.99 -14.57 22.52
CA ASN A 303 15.39 -14.82 23.92
C ASN A 303 15.82 -13.55 24.68
N ILE A 304 15.66 -12.37 24.07
CA ILE A 304 15.94 -11.08 24.71
C ILE A 304 14.61 -10.42 25.08
N LYS A 305 14.57 -9.71 26.22
CA LYS A 305 13.36 -9.00 26.67
C LYS A 305 12.83 -8.09 25.55
N TYR A 306 11.53 -8.16 25.31
CA TYR A 306 10.81 -7.47 24.22
C TYR A 306 11.14 -7.93 22.80
N THR A 307 11.82 -9.07 22.65
CA THR A 307 12.09 -9.74 21.38
C THR A 307 12.51 -8.78 20.26
N PRO A 308 13.61 -8.02 20.46
CA PRO A 308 14.02 -7.00 19.50
C PRO A 308 14.27 -7.63 18.13
N GLU A 309 13.82 -6.97 17.09
CA GLU A 309 14.09 -7.31 15.70
C GLU A 309 14.92 -6.20 15.08
N ILE A 310 16.14 -6.50 14.67
CA ILE A 310 17.03 -5.54 14.02
C ILE A 310 17.00 -5.82 12.53
N GLY A 311 16.73 -4.78 11.74
CA GLY A 311 16.60 -4.86 10.30
C GLY A 311 17.46 -3.83 9.58
N LEU A 312 17.83 -4.15 8.34
CA LEU A 312 18.41 -3.21 7.39
C LEU A 312 17.63 -3.31 6.09
N LYS A 313 17.12 -2.17 5.63
CA LYS A 313 16.58 -1.99 4.28
C LYS A 313 17.51 -1.05 3.50
N THR A 314 17.68 -1.32 2.22
CA THR A 314 18.54 -0.53 1.32
C THR A 314 18.03 -0.70 -0.09
N GLU A 315 18.01 0.38 -0.84
CA GLU A 315 17.49 0.38 -2.19
C GLU A 315 18.36 1.23 -3.11
N ILE A 316 18.43 0.81 -4.37
CA ILE A 316 19.01 1.59 -5.44
C ILE A 316 17.97 1.66 -6.54
N ILE A 317 17.62 2.88 -6.92
CA ILE A 317 16.49 3.19 -7.79
C ILE A 317 17.01 4.14 -8.86
N SER A 318 16.99 3.69 -10.12
CA SER A 318 17.64 4.44 -11.19
C SER A 318 17.00 5.81 -11.42
N GLY A 319 17.86 6.79 -11.68
CA GLY A 319 17.49 8.10 -12.23
C GLY A 319 18.09 8.30 -13.61
N ASP A 320 17.64 9.36 -14.29
CA ASP A 320 18.14 9.73 -15.60
C ASP A 320 19.56 10.31 -15.57
N LYS A 321 20.48 9.73 -16.35
CA LYS A 321 21.90 10.10 -16.29
C LYS A 321 22.23 11.34 -17.10
N ASN A 322 21.62 11.50 -18.28
CA ASN A 322 21.90 12.60 -19.19
C ASN A 322 20.61 13.13 -19.81
N SER A 323 20.33 14.40 -19.60
CA SER A 323 19.19 15.05 -20.24
C SER A 323 19.38 15.14 -21.76
N GLY A 324 18.32 14.82 -22.50
CA GLY A 324 18.25 14.99 -23.96
C GLY A 324 18.96 13.92 -24.80
N ASP A 325 19.46 12.82 -24.21
CA ASP A 325 20.21 11.78 -24.92
C ASP A 325 19.32 10.74 -25.64
N GLY A 326 17.99 10.92 -25.60
CA GLY A 326 17.01 10.00 -26.19
C GLY A 326 16.62 8.83 -25.29
N TYR A 327 17.15 8.74 -24.07
CA TYR A 327 16.75 7.76 -23.08
C TYR A 327 15.96 8.41 -21.93
N LEU A 328 15.25 7.57 -21.18
CA LEU A 328 14.71 7.88 -19.86
C LEU A 328 15.04 6.71 -18.94
N GLN A 329 15.92 6.95 -17.97
CA GLN A 329 16.36 5.94 -17.01
C GLN A 329 15.73 6.13 -15.62
N THR A 330 14.86 7.12 -15.45
CA THR A 330 14.05 7.28 -14.24
C THR A 330 13.10 6.10 -14.06
N PHE A 331 13.25 5.41 -12.93
CA PHE A 331 12.35 4.34 -12.53
C PHE A 331 10.95 4.89 -12.23
N ASN A 332 9.92 4.09 -12.52
CA ASN A 332 8.53 4.42 -12.22
C ASN A 332 7.94 3.30 -11.36
N PRO A 333 7.54 3.54 -10.09
CA PRO A 333 7.02 2.52 -9.19
C PRO A 333 5.58 2.08 -9.51
N LEU A 334 4.99 2.55 -10.61
CA LEU A 334 3.66 2.20 -11.09
C LEU A 334 2.55 2.67 -10.12
N TYR A 335 2.13 1.81 -9.19
CA TYR A 335 1.07 2.06 -8.22
C TYR A 335 1.53 1.66 -6.80
N PRO A 336 2.53 2.34 -6.23
CA PRO A 336 3.08 2.00 -4.92
C PRO A 336 2.09 2.31 -3.78
N ARG A 337 2.41 1.83 -2.57
CA ARG A 337 1.62 2.06 -1.34
C ARG A 337 1.44 3.54 -0.95
N GLY A 338 2.24 4.46 -1.49
CA GLY A 338 2.32 5.85 -1.05
C GLY A 338 3.26 5.96 0.16
N ALA A 339 2.88 5.39 1.31
CA ALA A 339 3.69 5.35 2.53
C ALA A 339 4.89 4.38 2.42
N TYR A 340 5.88 4.78 1.62
CA TYR A 340 7.03 3.97 1.26
C TYR A 340 8.18 4.10 2.28
N PHE A 341 8.47 5.34 2.68
CA PHE A 341 9.50 5.72 3.65
C PHE A 341 8.87 6.41 4.89
N GLY A 342 7.69 5.95 5.31
CA GLY A 342 6.89 6.59 6.36
C GLY A 342 5.50 7.02 5.86
N LEU A 343 4.61 7.32 6.80
CA LEU A 343 3.19 7.57 6.54
C LEU A 343 2.93 8.79 5.66
N VAL A 344 3.65 9.90 5.88
CA VAL A 344 3.46 11.15 5.14
C VAL A 344 3.96 11.06 3.69
N ALA A 345 4.93 10.16 3.44
CA ALA A 345 5.39 9.85 2.08
C ALA A 345 5.94 11.06 1.30
N LEU A 346 6.87 11.81 1.90
CA LEU A 346 7.48 13.00 1.30
C LEU A 346 8.20 12.73 -0.02
N ILE A 347 8.87 11.57 -0.12
CA ILE A 347 9.72 11.18 -1.24
C ILE A 347 9.20 9.86 -1.80
N GLY A 348 9.11 9.77 -3.13
CA GLY A 348 8.77 8.58 -3.89
C GLY A 348 10.02 7.82 -4.33
N PRO A 349 9.89 6.51 -4.62
CA PRO A 349 11.00 5.66 -5.03
C PRO A 349 11.37 5.90 -6.50
N SER A 350 12.11 6.97 -6.79
CA SER A 350 12.64 7.29 -8.13
C SER A 350 13.90 8.14 -8.00
N ASN A 351 14.95 7.81 -8.76
CA ASN A 351 16.26 8.46 -8.66
C ASN A 351 16.82 8.49 -7.22
N LEU A 352 16.82 7.34 -6.53
CA LEU A 352 17.09 7.27 -5.09
C LEU A 352 18.13 6.19 -4.76
N VAL A 353 18.97 6.47 -3.78
CA VAL A 353 19.73 5.48 -3.01
C VAL A 353 19.44 5.75 -1.54
N ASP A 354 19.12 4.71 -0.78
CA ASP A 354 18.85 4.84 0.64
C ASP A 354 19.52 3.78 1.50
N VAL A 355 19.73 4.12 2.77
CA VAL A 355 20.16 3.19 3.82
C VAL A 355 19.22 3.37 5.01
N HIS A 356 18.45 2.32 5.31
CA HIS A 356 17.32 2.36 6.23
C HIS A 356 17.44 1.27 7.32
N PRO A 357 18.33 1.43 8.33
CA PRO A 357 18.32 0.62 9.53
C PRO A 357 17.02 0.79 10.33
N SER A 358 16.57 -0.30 10.94
CA SER A 358 15.38 -0.33 11.79
C SER A 358 15.55 -1.26 12.98
N ILE A 359 14.81 -0.96 14.04
CA ILE A 359 14.66 -1.83 15.20
C ILE A 359 13.20 -1.84 15.64
N ASN A 360 12.65 -3.04 15.86
CA ASN A 360 11.29 -3.23 16.36
C ASN A 360 11.33 -3.99 17.69
N PHE A 361 10.39 -3.67 18.58
CA PHE A 361 10.22 -4.28 19.90
C PHE A 361 8.77 -4.72 20.09
N SER A 362 8.57 -5.94 20.58
CA SER A 362 7.27 -6.42 21.08
C SER A 362 7.24 -6.23 22.59
N LEU A 363 6.76 -5.06 23.03
CA LEU A 363 6.76 -4.67 24.45
C LEU A 363 5.78 -5.53 25.27
N SER A 364 4.67 -5.94 24.66
CA SER A 364 3.70 -6.92 25.18
C SER A 364 2.85 -7.47 24.02
N GLU A 365 1.85 -8.32 24.32
CA GLU A 365 0.88 -8.78 23.30
C GLU A 365 0.06 -7.66 22.64
N LYS A 366 -0.01 -6.48 23.28
CA LYS A 366 -0.79 -5.33 22.79
C LYS A 366 0.06 -4.17 22.30
N TRP A 367 1.33 -4.10 22.72
CA TRP A 367 2.17 -2.94 22.48
C TRP A 367 3.38 -3.32 21.63
N GLY A 368 3.55 -2.60 20.52
CA GLY A 368 4.72 -2.68 19.65
C GLY A 368 5.37 -1.31 19.48
N LEU A 369 6.69 -1.25 19.46
CA LEU A 369 7.46 -0.04 19.18
C LEU A 369 8.44 -0.31 18.05
N GLY A 370 8.39 0.49 16.99
CA GLY A 370 9.35 0.50 15.89
C GLY A 370 10.09 1.82 15.84
N ILE A 371 11.38 1.77 15.53
CA ILE A 371 12.21 2.94 15.23
C ILE A 371 12.98 2.61 13.96
N ASP A 372 13.00 3.56 13.03
CA ASP A 372 13.77 3.44 11.81
C ASP A 372 14.43 4.77 11.45
N TYR A 373 15.62 4.68 10.84
CA TYR A 373 16.39 5.85 10.44
C TYR A 373 16.80 5.68 8.99
N ASP A 374 16.35 6.57 8.12
CA ASP A 374 16.55 6.50 6.69
C ASP A 374 17.46 7.64 6.21
N ILE A 375 18.32 7.38 5.25
CA ILE A 375 19.30 8.35 4.73
C ILE A 375 19.25 8.31 3.21
N PHE A 376 18.97 9.45 2.60
CA PHE A 376 18.59 9.53 1.20
C PHE A 376 19.61 10.29 0.35
N TRP A 377 19.94 9.72 -0.80
CA TRP A 377 20.75 10.34 -1.85
C TRP A 377 20.06 10.22 -3.19
N ARG A 378 20.29 11.19 -4.08
CA ARG A 378 19.94 11.04 -5.48
C ARG A 378 20.83 9.96 -6.11
N GLN A 379 20.28 9.03 -6.89
CA GLN A 379 21.08 8.02 -7.59
C GLN A 379 21.90 8.63 -8.73
N THR A 380 21.34 9.65 -9.39
CA THR A 380 21.97 10.50 -10.41
C THR A 380 21.70 11.96 -10.06
N ILE A 381 22.69 12.83 -10.30
CA ILE A 381 22.55 14.27 -10.05
C ILE A 381 21.82 14.99 -11.20
N SER A 382 21.74 14.37 -12.39
CA SER A 382 21.11 14.95 -13.57
C SER A 382 19.58 14.84 -13.58
N ASP A 383 19.01 14.10 -12.63
CA ASP A 383 17.56 13.88 -12.48
C ASP A 383 17.09 14.41 -11.12
N GLY A 384 15.80 14.72 -11.05
CA GLY A 384 15.15 15.27 -9.87
C GLY A 384 14.76 14.22 -8.84
N ILE A 385 14.01 14.66 -7.83
CA ILE A 385 13.31 13.77 -6.91
C ILE A 385 11.80 13.87 -7.14
N TYR A 386 11.10 12.78 -6.88
CA TYR A 386 9.69 12.64 -7.20
C TYR A 386 8.89 12.29 -5.96
N ALA A 387 7.61 12.65 -5.93
CA ALA A 387 6.65 12.15 -4.97
C ALA A 387 6.21 10.72 -5.33
N PRO A 388 5.58 9.95 -4.40
CA PRO A 388 5.16 8.57 -4.67
C PRO A 388 4.20 8.38 -5.87
N ASN A 389 3.51 9.44 -6.30
CA ASN A 389 2.63 9.46 -7.47
C ASN A 389 3.35 9.82 -8.78
N MET A 390 4.69 9.94 -8.77
CA MET A 390 5.54 10.40 -9.87
C MET A 390 5.43 11.89 -10.21
N GLN A 391 4.88 12.71 -9.32
CA GLN A 391 5.02 14.16 -9.46
C GLN A 391 6.47 14.55 -9.21
N LEU A 392 7.09 15.29 -10.14
CA LEU A 392 8.39 15.91 -9.90
C LEU A 392 8.27 16.94 -8.77
N LEU A 393 9.08 16.80 -7.72
CA LEU A 393 9.11 17.73 -6.59
C LEU A 393 10.15 18.82 -6.85
N TYR A 394 11.39 18.42 -7.10
CA TYR A 394 12.49 19.31 -7.45
C TYR A 394 13.26 18.71 -8.60
N SER A 395 13.58 19.55 -9.59
CA SER A 395 14.43 19.17 -10.72
C SER A 395 15.87 18.94 -10.26
N GLY A 396 16.59 18.08 -10.98
CA GLY A 396 18.02 17.92 -10.81
C GLY A 396 18.86 18.90 -11.61
N LYS A 397 18.23 19.78 -12.39
CA LYS A 397 18.92 20.79 -13.22
C LYS A 397 19.56 21.86 -12.34
N ASP A 398 20.70 22.36 -12.81
CA ASP A 398 21.46 23.46 -12.19
C ASP A 398 21.96 23.18 -10.76
N THR A 399 22.03 21.91 -10.35
CA THR A 399 22.56 21.49 -9.05
C THR A 399 23.46 20.25 -9.16
N THR A 400 24.49 20.19 -8.32
CA THR A 400 25.38 19.02 -8.22
C THR A 400 25.18 18.25 -6.91
N GLU A 401 24.29 18.71 -6.05
CA GLU A 401 24.13 18.19 -4.69
C GLU A 401 23.39 16.86 -4.65
N ARG A 402 23.98 15.84 -4.06
CA ARG A 402 23.40 14.49 -4.07
C ARG A 402 22.58 14.19 -2.82
N PHE A 403 22.95 14.75 -1.68
CA PHE A 403 22.38 14.38 -0.39
C PHE A 403 21.02 15.06 -0.18
N ILE A 404 19.97 14.25 -0.12
CA ILE A 404 18.59 14.75 0.01
C ILE A 404 18.29 15.03 1.49
N GLY A 405 18.70 14.14 2.40
CA GLY A 405 18.49 14.31 3.83
C GLY A 405 18.47 12.99 4.59
N SER A 406 18.07 13.05 5.85
CA SER A 406 17.88 11.86 6.69
C SER A 406 16.61 11.97 7.51
N GLN A 407 15.96 10.84 7.81
CA GLN A 407 14.68 10.78 8.47
C GLN A 407 14.71 9.80 9.63
N LEU A 408 14.31 10.24 10.82
CA LEU A 408 14.05 9.37 11.97
C LEU A 408 12.54 9.18 12.12
N ILE A 409 12.07 7.94 12.13
CA ILE A 409 10.66 7.60 12.37
C ILE A 409 10.56 6.74 13.62
N SER A 410 9.51 6.99 14.40
CA SER A 410 9.08 6.13 15.50
C SER A 410 7.61 5.78 15.30
N ASN A 411 7.27 4.52 15.52
CA ASN A 411 5.91 4.00 15.40
C ASN A 411 5.54 3.21 16.66
N LEU A 412 4.52 3.67 17.38
CA LEU A 412 3.98 3.03 18.58
C LEU A 412 2.59 2.48 18.27
N ASN A 413 2.45 1.15 18.30
CA ASN A 413 1.20 0.44 18.08
C ASN A 413 0.60 -0.03 19.40
N TYR A 414 -0.72 0.12 19.52
CA TYR A 414 -1.51 -0.38 20.62
C TYR A 414 -2.79 -1.07 20.12
N ASP A 415 -2.81 -2.40 20.21
CA ASP A 415 -3.98 -3.22 19.90
C ASP A 415 -4.85 -3.36 21.15
N LEU A 416 -5.93 -2.57 21.25
CA LEU A 416 -6.85 -2.65 22.39
C LEU A 416 -7.53 -4.03 22.43
N ASN A 417 -8.02 -4.46 21.27
CA ASN A 417 -8.58 -5.78 20.98
C ASN A 417 -8.46 -6.09 19.47
N ASN A 418 -9.05 -7.19 18.99
CA ASN A 418 -8.94 -7.60 17.58
C ASN A 418 -9.67 -6.66 16.59
N HIS A 419 -10.49 -5.74 17.09
CA HIS A 419 -11.29 -4.81 16.30
C HIS A 419 -10.73 -3.40 16.29
N LEU A 420 -10.18 -2.94 17.40
CA LEU A 420 -9.72 -1.55 17.59
C LEU A 420 -8.23 -1.51 17.92
N GLY A 421 -7.48 -0.83 17.06
CA GLY A 421 -6.06 -0.53 17.25
C GLY A 421 -5.77 0.96 17.13
N PHE A 422 -4.69 1.38 17.77
CA PHE A 422 -4.16 2.74 17.70
C PHE A 422 -2.71 2.71 17.25
N THR A 423 -2.32 3.67 16.43
CA THR A 423 -0.93 3.85 15.99
C THR A 423 -0.57 5.33 16.13
N LEU A 424 0.50 5.62 16.87
CA LEU A 424 1.16 6.92 16.85
C LEU A 424 2.44 6.80 16.04
N GLU A 425 2.53 7.54 14.95
CA GLU A 425 3.76 7.66 14.17
C GLU A 425 4.30 9.09 14.25
N THR A 426 5.60 9.24 14.47
CA THR A 426 6.29 10.53 14.44
C THR A 426 7.50 10.44 13.54
N GLY A 427 7.72 11.46 12.71
CA GLY A 427 8.90 11.54 11.85
C GLY A 427 9.58 12.90 11.92
N TRP A 428 10.90 12.88 11.99
CA TRP A 428 11.76 14.06 11.86
C TRP A 428 12.66 13.88 10.66
N PHE A 429 12.59 14.80 9.69
CA PHE A 429 13.42 14.82 8.49
C PHE A 429 14.39 15.99 8.55
N ASN A 430 15.68 15.71 8.58
CA ASN A 430 16.73 16.71 8.45
C ASN A 430 17.08 16.93 6.97
N ALA A 431 16.91 18.17 6.50
CA ALA A 431 17.11 18.52 5.10
C ALA A 431 18.61 18.52 4.74
N GLY A 432 18.95 17.78 3.68
CA GLY A 432 20.29 17.68 3.11
C GLY A 432 20.67 18.88 2.24
N SER A 433 21.86 18.83 1.66
CA SER A 433 22.39 19.90 0.81
C SER A 433 21.55 20.16 -0.44
N PHE A 434 21.04 19.09 -1.07
CA PHE A 434 20.18 19.22 -2.26
C PHE A 434 18.94 20.07 -1.97
N LEU A 435 18.18 19.73 -0.92
CA LEU A 435 16.96 20.46 -0.57
C LEU A 435 17.20 21.92 -0.14
N LYS A 436 18.37 22.20 0.44
CA LYS A 436 18.81 23.57 0.79
C LYS A 436 19.22 24.40 -0.43
N GLU A 437 19.60 23.75 -1.52
CA GLU A 437 19.99 24.42 -2.76
C GLU A 437 18.77 24.68 -3.67
N VAL A 438 17.84 23.73 -3.75
CA VAL A 438 16.70 23.78 -4.70
C VAL A 438 15.40 24.32 -4.10
N GLY A 439 15.36 24.58 -2.78
CA GLY A 439 14.18 25.07 -2.07
C GLY A 439 14.54 25.70 -0.72
N SER A 440 13.56 25.82 0.18
CA SER A 440 13.77 26.42 1.51
C SER A 440 14.68 25.57 2.41
N GLY A 441 14.72 24.25 2.19
CA GLY A 441 15.63 23.33 2.89
C GLY A 441 15.48 23.29 4.41
N LYS A 442 14.27 23.51 4.93
CA LYS A 442 13.98 23.41 6.36
C LYS A 442 13.77 21.96 6.77
N ASP A 443 14.10 21.67 8.03
CA ASP A 443 13.79 20.38 8.64
C ASP A 443 12.27 20.22 8.77
N TYR A 444 11.78 19.04 8.43
CA TYR A 444 10.35 18.71 8.45
C TYR A 444 10.03 17.81 9.64
N PHE A 445 8.92 18.08 10.31
CA PHE A 445 8.40 17.21 11.37
C PHE A 445 6.96 16.82 11.08
N TYR A 446 6.60 15.59 11.43
CA TYR A 446 5.19 15.20 11.53
C TYR A 446 4.91 14.30 12.72
N ALA A 447 3.66 14.34 13.15
CA ALA A 447 3.06 13.36 14.05
C ALA A 447 1.68 12.98 13.55
N ALA A 448 1.38 11.68 13.52
CA ALA A 448 0.11 11.16 13.10
C ALA A 448 -0.44 10.15 14.12
N LEU A 449 -1.63 10.43 14.65
CA LEU A 449 -2.36 9.51 15.51
C LEU A 449 -3.50 8.87 14.72
N THR A 450 -3.43 7.56 14.55
CA THR A 450 -4.42 6.75 13.85
C THR A 450 -5.20 5.90 14.83
N ALA A 451 -6.52 5.89 14.72
CA ALA A 451 -7.41 4.90 15.33
C ALA A 451 -8.08 4.12 14.20
N GLN A 452 -8.01 2.78 14.24
CA GLN A 452 -8.61 1.92 13.22
C GLN A 452 -9.51 0.88 13.87
N PHE A 453 -10.78 0.92 13.49
CA PHE A 453 -11.79 -0.06 13.87
C PHE A 453 -12.14 -0.94 12.66
N LYS A 454 -12.13 -2.26 12.84
CA LYS A 454 -12.57 -3.24 11.85
C LYS A 454 -13.61 -4.14 12.49
N PHE A 455 -14.71 -4.33 11.78
CA PHE A 455 -15.69 -5.34 12.14
C PHE A 455 -15.87 -6.25 10.97
#